data_AF-S6AF61-F1
#
_entry.id   AF-S6AF61-F1
#
_cell.length_a   1.000
_cell.length_b   1.000
_cell.length_c   1.000
_cell.angle_alpha   90.00
_cell.angle_beta   90.00
_cell.angle_gamma   90.00
#
_symmetry.space_group_name_H-M   'P 1'
#
loop_
_entity.id
_entity.type
_entity.pdbx_description
1 polymer ?
#
loop_
_entity_poly.entity_id
_entity_poly.type
_entity_poly.pdbx_seq_one_letter_code
_entity_poly.pdbx_strand_id
1 'polypeptide(L)' 'MVQVMVKELAIRGSLSYPDEFPEVLAMLGDERLALEGMHSHSFDFDRFAEAFAMAQDPHQSAKVLVQVS' A
#
# COMPACT_ATOMS: atom_id res chain seq x y z
N MET A 1 21.03 -18.61 7.10
CA MET A 1 20.98 -18.70 8.58
C MET A 1 22.28 -18.28 9.25
N VAL A 2 23.45 -18.80 8.87
CA VAL A 2 24.75 -18.42 9.49
C VAL A 2 24.99 -16.90 9.48
N GLN A 3 24.70 -16.22 8.37
CA GLN A 3 24.82 -14.76 8.27
C GLN A 3 23.87 -13.98 9.20
N VAL A 4 22.70 -14.55 9.53
CA VAL A 4 21.74 -13.94 10.46
C VAL A 4 22.27 -14.08 11.89
N MET A 5 22.78 -15.27 12.25
CA MET A 5 23.31 -15.55 13.58
C MET A 5 24.60 -14.78 13.88
N VAL A 6 25.58 -14.80 12.98
CA VAL A 6 26.90 -14.15 13.20
C VAL A 6 26.80 -12.63 13.28
N LYS A 7 25.74 -12.06 12.71
CA LYS A 7 25.46 -10.62 12.72
C LYS A 7 24.33 -10.25 13.69
N GLU A 8 23.84 -11.21 14.48
CA GLU A 8 22.76 -11.01 15.45
C GLU A 8 21.51 -10.32 14.86
N LEU A 9 21.17 -10.65 13.61
CA LEU A 9 20.02 -10.06 12.93
C LEU A 9 18.70 -10.69 13.44
N ALA A 10 17.69 -9.86 13.65
CA ALA A 10 16.34 -10.29 13.99
C ALA A 10 15.43 -10.32 12.76
N ILE A 11 14.71 -11.41 12.55
CA ILE A 11 13.65 -11.53 11.55
C ILE A 11 12.31 -11.44 12.30
N ARG A 12 11.49 -10.45 11.94
CA ARG A 12 10.15 -10.25 12.51
C ARG A 12 9.10 -10.44 11.44
N GLY A 13 8.12 -11.30 11.70
CA GLY A 13 6.92 -11.38 10.87
C GLY A 13 6.05 -10.14 11.08
N SER A 14 5.33 -9.74 10.02
CA SER A 14 4.30 -8.71 10.08
C SER A 14 3.09 -9.21 9.30
N LEU A 15 1.91 -9.10 9.90
CA LEU A 15 0.65 -9.55 9.31
C LEU A 15 -0.46 -8.60 9.76
N SER A 16 -1.09 -7.96 8.77
CA SER A 16 -2.17 -7.00 9.01
C SER A 16 -1.74 -5.86 9.95
N TYR A 17 -2.71 -5.27 10.65
CA TYR A 17 -2.54 -4.12 11.52
C TYR A 17 -3.53 -4.27 12.69
N PRO A 18 -3.11 -4.79 13.86
CA PRO A 18 -3.98 -4.93 15.03
C PRO A 18 -4.43 -3.59 15.63
N ASP A 19 -3.52 -2.61 15.73
CA ASP A 19 -3.71 -1.41 16.58
C ASP A 19 -3.30 -0.10 15.88
N GLU A 20 -2.72 -0.16 14.68
CA GLU A 20 -2.03 0.96 14.02
C GLU A 20 -2.99 1.95 13.35
N PHE A 21 -4.26 1.60 13.21
CA PHE A 21 -5.23 2.41 12.45
C PHE A 21 -5.35 3.86 12.96
N PRO A 22 -5.47 4.14 14.27
CA PRO A 22 -5.51 5.52 14.78
C PRO A 22 -4.21 6.31 14.52
N GLU A 23 -3.07 5.64 14.58
CA GLU A 23 -1.77 6.26 14.32
C GLU A 23 -1.64 6.67 12.85
N VAL A 24 -2.05 5.79 11.94
CA VAL A 24 -2.06 6.10 10.50
C VAL A 24 -2.98 7.27 10.19
N LEU A 25 -4.17 7.34 10.81
CA LEU A 25 -5.06 8.50 10.65
C LEU A 25 -4.41 9.81 11.12
N ALA A 26 -3.68 9.78 12.24
CA ALA A 26 -2.92 10.94 12.70
C ALA A 26 -1.82 11.33 11.70
N MET A 27 -1.14 10.34 11.11
CA MET A 27 -0.12 10.57 10.07
C MET A 27 -0.70 11.17 8.78
N LEU A 28 -1.93 10.80 8.39
CA LEU A 28 -2.60 11.38 7.22
C LEU A 28 -2.88 12.89 7.37
N GLY A 29 -2.92 13.40 8.61
CA GLY A 29 -3.02 14.84 8.89
C GLY A 29 -1.67 15.57 8.92
N ASP A 30 -0.55 14.87 8.76
CA ASP A 30 0.79 15.45 8.78
C ASP A 30 1.24 15.84 7.36
N GLU A 31 1.33 17.14 7.08
CA GLU A 31 1.74 17.68 5.78
C GLU A 31 3.19 17.32 5.37
N ARG A 32 3.99 16.77 6.28
CA ARG A 32 5.33 16.23 5.95
C ARG A 32 5.25 14.88 5.24
N LEU A 33 4.11 14.20 5.31
CA LEU A 33 3.86 12.95 4.62
C LEU A 33 3.30 13.23 3.22
N ALA A 34 4.19 13.28 2.22
CA ALA A 34 3.78 13.37 0.81
C ALA A 34 3.19 12.02 0.36
N LEU A 35 1.90 12.03 0.04
CA LEU A 35 1.16 10.86 -0.51
C LEU A 35 0.77 11.06 -1.98
N GLU A 36 1.10 12.21 -2.55
CA GLU A 36 0.88 12.51 -3.95
C GLU A 36 1.56 11.47 -4.84
N GLY A 37 0.81 10.90 -5.78
CA GLY A 37 1.33 9.86 -6.69
C GLY A 37 1.38 8.44 -6.12
N MET A 38 0.91 8.21 -4.88
CA MET A 38 0.78 6.86 -4.32
C MET A 38 -0.24 5.99 -5.07
N HIS A 39 -1.28 6.60 -5.64
CA HIS A 39 -2.19 5.93 -6.57
C HIS A 39 -1.76 6.22 -8.00
N SER A 40 -1.59 5.16 -8.79
CA SER A 40 -1.17 5.28 -10.18
C SER A 40 -2.35 5.48 -11.13
N HIS A 41 -3.53 4.99 -10.78
CA HIS A 41 -4.73 5.05 -11.64
C HIS A 41 -6.01 5.21 -10.81
N SER A 42 -7.02 5.83 -11.42
CA SER A 42 -8.38 5.92 -10.90
C SER A 42 -9.37 5.59 -12.00
N PHE A 43 -10.38 4.78 -11.68
CA PHE A 43 -11.46 4.37 -12.58
C PHE A 43 -12.81 4.60 -11.91
N ASP A 44 -13.84 4.87 -12.70
CA ASP A 44 -15.22 4.84 -12.24
C ASP A 44 -15.69 3.39 -12.00
N PHE A 45 -16.69 3.21 -11.14
CA PHE A 45 -17.17 1.89 -10.72
C PHE A 45 -17.68 1.01 -11.87
N ASP A 46 -18.28 1.60 -12.90
CA ASP A 46 -18.74 0.90 -14.11
C ASP A 46 -17.60 0.24 -14.90
N ARG A 47 -16.35 0.71 -14.69
CA ARG A 47 -15.12 0.19 -15.29
C ARG A 47 -14.32 -0.70 -14.34
N PHE A 48 -14.95 -1.27 -13.31
CA PHE A 48 -14.30 -2.12 -12.32
C PHE A 48 -13.45 -3.24 -12.95
N ALA A 49 -13.93 -3.90 -14.00
CA ALA A 49 -13.21 -4.98 -14.65
C ALA A 49 -11.88 -4.52 -15.27
N GLU A 50 -11.86 -3.32 -15.87
CA GLU A 50 -10.64 -2.70 -16.40
C GLU A 50 -9.69 -2.29 -15.27
N ALA A 51 -10.22 -1.70 -14.19
CA ALA A 51 -9.44 -1.33 -13.01
C ALA A 51 -8.76 -2.54 -12.37
N PHE A 52 -9.47 -3.67 -12.28
CA PHE A 52 -8.94 -4.90 -11.74
C PHE A 52 -7.85 -5.50 -12.64
N ALA A 53 -8.04 -5.48 -13.97
CA ALA A 53 -7.02 -5.92 -14.91
C ALA A 53 -5.75 -5.05 -14.84
N MET A 54 -5.90 -3.73 -14.72
CA MET A 54 -4.77 -2.81 -14.53
C MET A 54 -4.00 -3.13 -13.25
N ALA A 55 -4.70 -3.39 -12.14
CA ALA A 55 -4.07 -3.73 -10.85
C ALA A 55 -3.30 -5.05 -10.85
N GLN A 56 -3.54 -5.93 -11.82
CA GLN A 56 -2.81 -7.19 -11.99
C GLN A 56 -1.47 -7.02 -12.73
N ASP A 57 -1.24 -5.88 -13.38
CA ASP A 57 0.02 -5.59 -14.08
C ASP A 57 0.98 -4.78 -13.18
N PRO A 58 1.99 -5.41 -12.57
CA PRO A 58 2.94 -4.71 -11.69
C PRO A 58 3.95 -3.85 -12.45
N HIS A 59 4.05 -3.98 -13.78
CA HIS A 59 4.91 -3.12 -14.61
C HIS A 59 4.22 -1.79 -14.95
N GLN A 60 2.88 -1.77 -14.89
CA GLN A 60 2.09 -0.60 -15.24
C GLN A 60 1.36 0.03 -14.05
N SER A 61 1.20 -0.68 -12.91
CA SER A 61 0.40 -0.20 -11.79
C SER A 61 1.08 -0.30 -10.42
N ALA A 62 0.61 0.55 -9.49
CA ALA A 62 0.93 0.52 -8.07
C ALA A 62 -0.38 0.36 -7.28
N LYS A 63 -1.00 1.47 -6.86
CA LYS A 63 -2.36 1.46 -6.29
C LYS A 63 -3.37 1.97 -7.33
N VAL A 64 -4.36 1.14 -7.64
CA VAL A 64 -5.50 1.50 -8.49
C VAL A 64 -6.71 1.79 -7.61
N LEU A 65 -7.37 2.93 -7.82
CA LEU A 65 -8.59 3.33 -7.10
C LEU A 65 -9.83 3.12 -7.98
N VAL A 66 -10.92 2.72 -7.34
CA VAL A 66 -12.25 2.64 -7.96
C VAL A 66 -13.17 3.59 -7.21
N GLN A 67 -13.79 4.52 -7.94
CA GLN A 67 -14.66 5.54 -7.38
C GLN A 67 -16.13 5.16 -7.56
N VAL A 68 -16.90 5.27 -6.48
CA VAL A 68 -18.36 5.13 -6.48
C VAL A 68 -18.92 6.53 -6.29
N SER A 69 -19.27 7.19 -7.38
CA SER A 69 -19.89 8.52 -7.41
C SER A 69 -21.42 8.44 -7.45
#